data_AF-A0A502E0N6-F1
#
_entry.id   AF-A0A502E0N6-F1
#
_cell.length_a   1.000
_cell.length_b   1.000
_cell.length_c   1.000
_cell.angle_alpha   90.00
_cell.angle_beta   90.00
_cell.angle_gamma   90.00
#
_symmetry.space_group_name_H-M   'P 1'
#
loop_
_entity.id
_entity.type
_entity.pdbx_description
1 polymer ?
#
loop_
_entity_poly.entity_id
_entity_poly.type
_entity_poly.pdbx_seq_one_letter_code
_entity_poly.pdbx_strand_id
1 'polypeptide(L)' 'MLKIRICWHPDFEHEERGVFRDGGFWYLDGADMRSSLMALVQSWNIAHGPGSHWLEERPYDGEPLPIYH' A
#
# COMPACT_ATOMS: atom_id res chain seq x y z
N MET A 1 -16.60 2.83 5.84
CA MET A 1 -15.21 3.29 5.93
C MET A 1 -14.37 2.33 5.11
N LEU A 2 -13.34 2.81 4.42
CA LEU A 2 -12.47 1.97 3.59
C LEU A 2 -11.11 1.79 4.30
N LYS A 3 -10.43 0.71 3.93
CA LYS A 3 -9.01 0.52 4.18
C LYS A 3 -8.26 0.43 2.85
N ILE A 4 -7.06 0.97 2.82
CA ILE A 4 -6.18 1.02 1.65
C ILE A 4 -4.82 0.43 1.98
N ARG A 5 -4.17 -0.22 1.02
CA ARG A 5 -2.77 -0.65 1.11
C ARG A 5 -2.07 -0.45 -0.21
N ILE A 6 -0.74 -0.37 -0.16
CA ILE A 6 0.06 -0.47 -1.38
C ILE A 6 0.29 -1.94 -1.71
N CYS A 7 0.05 -2.30 -2.97
CA CYS A 7 0.38 -3.59 -3.55
C CYS A 7 1.45 -3.41 -4.64
N TRP A 8 2.12 -4.50 -4.98
CA TRP A 8 3.11 -4.55 -6.04
C TRP A 8 3.04 -5.88 -6.80
N HIS A 9 3.59 -5.87 -8.01
CA HIS A 9 3.68 -7.09 -8.83
C HIS A 9 4.59 -8.12 -8.13
N PRO A 10 4.27 -9.42 -8.17
CA PRO A 10 5.03 -10.48 -7.48
C PRO A 10 6.49 -10.60 -7.95
N ASP A 11 6.81 -10.08 -9.14
CA ASP A 11 8.18 -10.07 -9.66
C ASP A 11 9.08 -9.01 -8.97
N PHE A 12 8.53 -8.15 -8.10
CA PHE A 12 9.29 -7.17 -7.33
C PHE A 12 9.44 -7.62 -5.87
N GLU A 13 10.65 -7.99 -5.49
CA GLU A 13 11.02 -8.18 -4.09
C GLU A 13 11.33 -6.82 -3.45
N HIS A 14 10.65 -6.49 -2.35
CA HIS A 14 11.04 -5.38 -1.49
C HIS A 14 12.00 -5.88 -0.41
N GLU A 15 13.09 -5.16 -0.16
CA GLU A 15 14.22 -5.61 0.69
C GLU A 15 13.85 -5.86 2.16
N GLU A 16 12.68 -5.40 2.63
CA GLU A 16 12.16 -5.83 3.92
C GLU A 16 11.66 -7.28 3.84
N ARG A 17 12.48 -8.20 4.37
CA ARG A 17 12.17 -9.64 4.56
C ARG A 17 11.01 -9.89 5.54
N GLY A 18 9.86 -9.28 5.31
CA GLY A 18 8.60 -9.51 6.00
C GLY A 18 7.65 -10.38 5.16
N VAL A 19 6.57 -10.86 5.78
CA VAL A 19 5.51 -11.73 5.23
C VAL A 19 4.62 -10.99 4.21
N PHE A 20 5.18 -10.05 3.45
CA PHE A 20 4.46 -9.16 2.55
C PHE A 20 4.75 -9.57 1.12
N ARG A 21 4.29 -10.75 0.71
CA ARG A 21 4.54 -11.25 -0.65
C ARG A 21 3.76 -10.46 -1.71
N ASP A 22 2.63 -9.86 -1.34
CA ASP A 22 1.70 -9.25 -2.28
C ASP A 22 1.13 -7.90 -1.77
N GLY A 23 1.88 -7.17 -0.94
CA GLY A 23 1.48 -5.83 -0.48
C GLY A 23 1.83 -5.52 0.97
N GLY A 24 1.88 -4.22 1.25
CA GLY A 24 2.19 -3.67 2.57
C GLY A 24 1.00 -3.69 3.53
N PHE A 25 1.09 -2.87 4.58
CA PHE A 25 0.05 -2.77 5.60
C PHE A 25 -1.25 -2.15 5.08
N TRP A 26 -2.37 -2.58 5.67
CA TRP A 26 -3.65 -1.89 5.53
C TRP A 26 -3.71 -0.67 6.44
N TYR A 27 -4.19 0.44 5.91
CA TYR A 27 -4.41 1.69 6.62
C TYR A 27 -5.85 2.15 6.45
N LEU A 28 -6.34 2.93 7.41
CA LEU A 28 -7.63 3.59 7.25
C LEU A 28 -7.58 4.58 6.08
N ASP A 29 -8.62 4.58 5.25
CA ASP A 29 -8.72 5.53 4.15
C ASP A 29 -9.11 6.91 4.67
N GLY A 30 -8.10 7.73 4.91
CA GLY A 30 -8.21 9.17 5.16
C GLY A 30 -7.47 9.95 4.07
N ALA A 31 -7.86 11.21 3.85
CA ALA A 31 -7.31 12.05 2.79
C ALA A 31 -5.76 12.16 2.83
N ASP A 32 -5.19 12.34 4.02
CA ASP A 32 -3.75 12.46 4.21
C ASP A 32 -3.02 11.14 3.93
N MET A 33 -3.59 10.02 4.41
CA MET A 33 -3.03 8.70 4.20
C MET A 33 -3.07 8.33 2.71
N ARG A 34 -4.21 8.52 2.05
CA ARG A 34 -4.36 8.27 0.62
C ARG A 34 -3.37 9.09 -0.20
N SER A 35 -3.22 10.37 0.11
CA SER A 35 -2.27 11.24 -0.59
C SER A 35 -0.82 10.74 -0.42
N SER A 36 -0.46 10.33 0.79
CA SER A 36 0.87 9.79 1.10
C SER A 36 1.15 8.48 0.36
N LEU A 37 0.21 7.53 0.39
CA LEU A 37 0.39 6.24 -0.30
C LEU A 37 0.38 6.40 -1.82
N MET A 38 -0.43 7.31 -2.37
CA MET A 38 -0.40 7.63 -3.81
C MET A 38 0.95 8.19 -4.26
N ALA A 39 1.57 9.06 -3.45
CA ALA A 39 2.90 9.58 -3.74
C ALA A 39 3.96 8.47 -3.78
N LEU A 40 3.88 7.52 -2.83
CA LEU A 40 4.76 6.33 -2.83
C LEU A 40 4.54 5.45 -4.06
N VAL A 41 3.29 5.15 -4.41
CA VAL A 41 2.93 4.40 -5.61
C VAL A 41 3.48 5.06 -6.88
N GLN A 42 3.39 6.39 -6.98
CA GLN A 42 3.97 7.13 -8.10
C GLN A 42 5.49 7.02 -8.14
N SER A 43 6.15 7.23 -7.00
CA SER A 43 7.62 7.13 -6.89
C SER A 43 8.10 5.73 -7.29
N TRP A 44 7.43 4.68 -6.84
CA TRP A 44 7.81 3.31 -7.15
C TRP A 44 7.51 2.92 -8.60
N ASN A 45 6.38 3.37 -9.16
CA ASN A 45 6.12 3.17 -10.59
C ASN A 45 7.15 3.89 -11.49
N ILE A 46 7.69 5.03 -11.07
CA ILE A 46 8.79 5.69 -11.79
C ILE A 46 10.06 4.83 -11.75
N ALA A 47 10.38 4.23 -10.60
CA ALA A 47 11.60 3.44 -10.43
C ALA A 47 11.53 2.04 -11.06
N HIS A 48 10.36 1.39 -11.03
CA HIS A 48 10.18 -0.01 -11.40
C HIS A 48 9.32 -0.22 -12.65
N GLY A 49 8.78 0.86 -13.22
CA GLY A 49 7.95 0.83 -14.42
C GLY A 49 6.45 1.00 -14.10
N PRO A 50 5.65 1.52 -15.06
CA PRO A 50 4.22 1.73 -14.88
C PRO A 50 3.49 0.42 -14.54
N GLY A 51 2.60 0.48 -13.54
CA GLY A 51 1.79 -0.67 -13.12
C GLY A 51 2.52 -1.66 -12.20
N SER A 52 3.77 -1.38 -11.85
CA SER A 52 4.50 -2.18 -10.85
C SER A 52 3.88 -2.08 -9.46
N HIS A 53 3.27 -0.95 -9.12
CA HIS A 53 2.65 -0.67 -7.82
C HIS A 53 1.27 -0.03 -7.98
N TRP A 54 0.34 -0.34 -7.09
CA TRP A 54 -1.02 0.23 -7.06
C TRP A 54 -1.59 0.29 -5.64
N LEU A 55 -2.69 1.02 -5.47
CA LEU A 55 -3.49 0.96 -4.23
C LEU A 55 -4.59 -0.08 -4.39
N GLU A 56 -4.71 -0.94 -3.39
CA GLU A 56 -5.87 -1.80 -3.21
C GLU A 56 -6.79 -1.20 -2.14
N GLU A 57 -8.10 -1.27 -2.38
CA GLU A 57 -9.13 -0.71 -1.50
C GLU A 57 -10.16 -1.77 -1.13
N ARG A 58 -10.55 -1.83 0.15
CA ARG A 58 -11.56 -2.76 0.65
C ARG A 58 -12.41 -2.12 1.76
N PRO A 59 -13.63 -2.63 2.01
CA PRO A 59 -14.40 -2.23 3.19
C PRO A 59 -13.62 -2.48 4.48
N TYR A 60 -13.68 -1.53 5.41
CA TYR A 60 -13.15 -1.72 6.76
C TYR A 60 -14.17 -2.48 7.62
N ASP A 61 -13.73 -3.59 8.20
CA ASP A 61 -14.50 -4.56 8.96
C ASP A 61 -14.25 -4.50 10.48
N GLY A 62 -13.55 -3.46 10.95
CA GLY A 62 -13.27 -3.25 12.37
C GLY A 62 -12.03 -3.99 12.88
N GLU A 63 -11.23 -4.59 11.98
CA GLU A 63 -9.97 -5.21 12.36
C GLU A 63 -8.95 -4.17 12.91
N PRO A 64 -8.01 -4.57 13.78
CA PRO A 64 -6.94 -3.68 14.19
C PRO A 64 -6.07 -3.28 12.99
N LEU A 65 -5.90 -1.97 12.78
CA LEU A 65 -4.98 -1.41 11.79
C LEU A 65 -3.78 -0.77 12.49
N PRO A 66 -2.61 -0.69 11.83
CA PRO A 66 -1.46 0.04 12.37
C PRO A 66 -1.84 1.49 12.66
N ILE A 67 -1.48 1.95 13.85
CA ILE A 67 -1.59 3.36 14.23
C ILE A 67 -0.30 4.02 13.78
N TYR A 68 -0.40 4.96 12.85
CA TYR A 68 0.73 5.81 12.49
C TYR A 68 0.73 7.02 13.43
N HIS A 69 1.83 7.23 14.16
CA HIS A 69 2.07 8.37 15.05
C HIS A 69 2.90 9.43 14.34
#